data_AF-A0A0F9FF81-F1
#
_entry.id   AF-A0A0F9FF81-F1
#
_cell.length_a   1.000
_cell.length_b   1.000
_cell.length_c   1.000
_cell.angle_alpha   90.00
_cell.angle_beta   90.00
_cell.angle_gamma   90.00
#
_symmetry.space_group_name_H-M   'P 1'
#
loop_
_entity.id
_entity.type
_entity.pdbx_description
1 polymer ?
#
loop_
_entity_poly.entity_id
_entity_poly.type
_entity_poly.pdbx_seq_one_letter_code
_entity_poly.pdbx_strand_id
1 'polypeptide(L)'
;MHKIVNPQQTRLFDPYDSVLTEKTRKRLLDGWPGVFRHVILELMPVDTISGHFNPTMGRPTKELYSMAGLILLMEFMDWTKDEALDAYSYHTNVHYALNLEPVTHDISKRTLERHINLFEEDGLAKATMEKITTTLVEVLGIKIDKQRLDSTHIFSDMASFGRTRLMGVAIKRFLTQLKRHGKADYDALDESFRNRYAPGVNQLFADTKKDSKSRRLLRQQVAEDMHYLIQRFADNFEHSNRDTYQALERIFYEQCEVYEENVSVKKKTGGNVMQNPSDADATYDGHKGPGYQAQIAETCHPENEVQLITCAIPQTAAEADANAVEGVLDDLTANDLLPDELLVDTHHTGDENVQLAEDNGVELVGPVPSGSSKTKDDEYEQLNIDDFNVDEASEEVICCPA
;
A
#
# COMPACT_ATOMS: atom_id res chain seq x y z
N MET A 1 27.93 -9.23 14.95
CA MET A 1 28.01 -10.69 14.89
C MET A 1 26.61 -11.17 14.61
N HIS A 2 26.34 -11.67 13.41
CA HIS A 2 25.03 -12.25 13.12
C HIS A 2 24.83 -13.53 13.96
N LYS A 3 23.58 -13.78 14.37
CA LYS A 3 23.18 -15.02 15.03
C LYS A 3 22.14 -15.71 14.15
N ILE A 4 22.50 -16.84 13.58
CA ILE A 4 21.65 -17.62 12.68
C ILE A 4 21.62 -19.06 13.17
N VAL A 5 20.42 -19.60 13.37
CA VAL A 5 20.21 -21.01 13.67
C VAL A 5 19.30 -21.57 12.58
N ASN A 6 19.81 -22.49 11.77
CA ASN A 6 19.02 -23.09 10.69
C ASN A 6 17.76 -23.77 11.30
N PRO A 7 16.54 -23.36 10.91
CA PRO A 7 15.31 -23.90 11.48
C PRO A 7 15.07 -25.38 11.14
N GLN A 8 15.65 -25.87 10.04
CA GLN A 8 15.57 -27.28 9.63
C GLN A 8 16.51 -28.20 10.42
N GLN A 9 17.47 -27.64 11.16
CA GLN A 9 18.40 -28.46 11.93
C GLN A 9 17.72 -29.03 13.17
N THR A 10 17.54 -30.36 13.18
CA THR A 10 17.00 -31.06 14.35
C THR A 10 17.93 -30.92 15.54
N ARG A 11 17.39 -30.43 16.66
CA ARG A 11 18.13 -30.40 17.92
C ARG A 11 18.22 -31.82 18.50
N LEU A 12 19.34 -32.15 19.14
CA LEU A 12 19.50 -33.44 19.84
C LEU A 12 18.46 -33.63 20.96
N PHE A 13 18.03 -32.53 21.58
CA PHE A 13 16.95 -32.48 22.57
C PHE A 13 15.97 -31.37 22.18
N ASP A 14 14.68 -31.68 22.10
CA ASP A 14 13.65 -30.67 21.85
C ASP A 14 13.32 -29.96 23.18
N PRO A 15 13.59 -28.65 23.31
CA PRO A 15 13.33 -27.92 24.55
C PRO A 15 11.84 -27.88 24.92
N TYR A 16 10.93 -28.22 24.00
CA TYR A 16 9.51 -28.30 24.27
C TYR A 16 9.06 -29.61 24.91
N ASP A 17 9.89 -30.67 24.94
CA ASP A 17 9.50 -31.98 25.47
C ASP A 17 9.19 -31.94 26.97
N SER A 18 9.90 -31.11 27.73
CA SER A 18 9.65 -30.91 29.16
C SER A 18 8.56 -29.87 29.46
N VAL A 19 8.07 -29.16 28.44
CA VAL A 19 7.14 -28.02 28.61
C VAL A 19 5.74 -28.36 28.10
N LEU A 20 5.64 -29.07 26.98
CA LEU A 20 4.38 -29.39 26.33
C LEU A 20 3.97 -30.84 26.63
N THR A 21 2.72 -31.02 27.02
CA THR A 21 2.06 -32.32 26.91
C THR A 21 1.89 -32.72 25.44
N GLU A 22 1.77 -34.02 25.16
CA GLU A 22 1.49 -34.53 23.82
C GLU A 22 0.25 -33.86 23.19
N LYS A 23 -0.82 -33.69 23.98
CA LYS A 23 -2.07 -33.06 23.53
C LYS A 23 -1.86 -31.60 23.11
N THR A 24 -1.09 -30.83 23.88
CA THR A 24 -0.83 -29.41 23.57
C THR A 24 0.16 -29.25 22.43
N ARG A 25 1.16 -30.14 22.32
CA ARG A 25 2.07 -30.20 21.17
C ARG A 25 1.29 -30.47 19.89
N LYS A 26 0.38 -31.46 19.91
CA LYS A 26 -0.47 -31.76 18.74
C LYS A 26 -1.30 -30.54 18.30
N ARG A 27 -1.89 -29.80 19.25
CA ARG A 27 -2.63 -28.56 18.93
C ARG A 27 -1.76 -27.45 18.31
N LEU A 28 -0.48 -27.36 18.67
CA LEU A 28 0.44 -26.42 18.05
C LEU A 28 0.82 -26.86 16.63
N LEU A 29 1.09 -28.15 16.44
CA LEU A 29 1.41 -28.75 15.15
C LEU A 29 0.27 -28.62 14.15
N ASP A 30 -0.96 -28.92 14.59
CA ASP A 30 -2.17 -28.86 13.76
C ASP A 30 -2.64 -27.41 13.50
N GLY A 31 -1.99 -26.40 14.11
CA GLY A 31 -2.34 -24.99 13.98
C GLY A 31 -1.29 -24.18 13.23
N TRP A 32 -1.54 -22.87 13.12
CA TRP A 32 -0.60 -21.93 12.49
C TRP A 32 0.84 -22.02 13.03
N PRO A 33 1.12 -22.27 14.34
CA PRO A 33 2.51 -22.34 14.81
C PRO A 33 3.29 -23.49 14.20
N GLY A 34 2.64 -24.61 13.91
CA GLY A 34 3.22 -25.77 13.24
C GLY A 34 3.58 -25.46 11.79
N VAL A 35 2.62 -24.94 11.04
CA VAL A 35 2.83 -24.48 9.65
C VAL A 35 3.96 -23.44 9.60
N PHE A 36 3.92 -22.47 10.52
CA PHE A 36 4.93 -21.43 10.56
C PHE A 36 6.33 -21.99 10.83
N ARG A 37 6.48 -22.83 11.87
CA ARG A 37 7.79 -23.38 12.26
C ARG A 37 8.38 -24.28 11.17
N HIS A 38 7.55 -25.12 10.56
CA HIS A 38 8.02 -26.23 9.72
C HIS A 38 8.02 -25.92 8.22
N VAL A 39 7.28 -24.90 7.78
CA VAL A 39 7.17 -24.51 6.37
C VAL A 39 7.64 -23.07 6.17
N ILE A 40 7.11 -22.10 6.92
CA ILE A 40 7.31 -20.67 6.61
C ILE A 40 8.65 -20.14 7.14
N LEU A 41 9.08 -20.56 8.32
CA LEU A 41 10.22 -19.96 9.01
C LEU A 41 11.51 -20.10 8.20
N GLU A 42 11.72 -21.20 7.51
CA GLU A 42 12.92 -21.40 6.68
C GLU A 42 12.97 -20.49 5.45
N LEU A 43 11.82 -19.97 5.00
CA LEU A 43 11.70 -19.11 3.83
C LEU A 43 12.07 -17.66 4.13
N MET A 44 12.29 -17.32 5.41
CA MET A 44 12.68 -15.98 5.82
C MET A 44 14.00 -15.54 5.15
N PRO A 45 14.12 -14.28 4.71
CA PRO A 45 15.24 -13.78 3.90
C PRO A 45 16.50 -13.49 4.74
N VAL A 46 16.93 -14.46 5.54
CA VAL A 46 18.03 -14.30 6.49
C VAL A 46 19.37 -14.04 5.81
N ASP A 47 19.61 -14.62 4.64
CA ASP A 47 20.85 -14.42 3.90
C ASP A 47 21.06 -12.93 3.57
N THR A 48 20.03 -12.25 3.05
CA THR A 48 20.07 -10.81 2.76
C THR A 48 20.21 -10.00 4.04
N ILE A 49 19.38 -10.25 5.05
CA ILE A 49 19.42 -9.53 6.33
C ILE A 49 20.79 -9.65 7.00
N SER A 50 21.41 -10.83 6.91
CA SER A 50 22.69 -11.10 7.54
C SER A 50 23.83 -10.26 6.95
N GLY A 51 23.70 -9.79 5.70
CA GLY A 51 24.65 -8.92 5.02
C GLY A 51 24.86 -7.57 5.72
N HIS A 52 23.87 -7.11 6.48
CA HIS A 52 23.95 -5.88 7.29
C HIS A 52 24.75 -6.03 8.58
N PHE A 53 25.15 -7.26 8.93
CA PHE A 53 25.83 -7.55 10.18
C PHE A 53 27.16 -8.26 9.96
N ASN A 54 28.19 -7.84 10.71
CA ASN A 54 29.47 -8.54 10.65
C ASN A 54 29.31 -10.00 11.12
N PRO A 55 29.92 -11.00 10.46
CA PRO A 55 29.78 -12.41 10.84
C PRO A 55 30.33 -12.77 12.21
N THR A 56 31.43 -12.15 12.65
CA THR A 56 32.20 -12.59 13.84
C THR A 56 32.39 -11.51 14.89
N MET A 57 32.26 -10.23 14.53
CA MET A 57 32.59 -9.11 15.41
C MET A 57 31.36 -8.36 15.94
N GLY A 58 31.45 -7.91 17.20
CA GLY A 58 30.43 -7.09 17.87
C GLY A 58 29.41 -7.90 18.68
N ARG A 59 28.48 -7.21 19.33
CA ARG A 59 27.39 -7.87 20.10
C ARG A 59 26.56 -8.75 19.14
N PRO A 60 26.22 -9.99 19.54
CA PRO A 60 25.32 -10.84 18.75
C PRO A 60 23.98 -10.15 18.48
N THR A 61 23.45 -10.30 17.26
CA THR A 61 22.07 -9.94 16.95
C THR A 61 21.09 -10.83 17.72
N LYS A 62 19.80 -10.47 17.68
CA LYS A 62 18.75 -11.47 17.87
C LYS A 62 18.83 -12.51 16.75
N GLU A 63 18.27 -13.68 17.00
CA GLU A 63 18.33 -14.78 16.03
C GLU A 63 17.54 -14.35 14.78
N LEU A 64 18.18 -14.38 13.61
CA LEU A 64 17.69 -13.66 12.43
C LEU A 64 16.44 -14.30 11.82
N TYR A 65 16.30 -15.62 11.86
CA TYR A 65 15.06 -16.29 11.42
C TYR A 65 13.89 -15.86 12.30
N SER A 66 14.07 -15.84 13.62
CA SER A 66 13.05 -15.40 14.57
C SER A 66 12.69 -13.92 14.41
N MET A 67 13.65 -13.06 14.06
CA MET A 67 13.38 -11.64 13.82
C MET A 67 12.58 -11.41 12.54
N ALA A 68 12.97 -12.05 11.45
CA ALA A 68 12.23 -12.00 10.19
C ALA A 68 10.83 -12.61 10.34
N GLY A 69 10.74 -13.76 11.00
CA GLY A 69 9.46 -14.41 11.30
C GLY A 69 8.57 -13.57 12.21
N LEU A 70 9.13 -12.84 13.19
CA LEU A 70 8.36 -11.92 14.03
C LEU A 70 7.75 -10.77 13.21
N ILE A 71 8.48 -10.23 12.22
CA ILE A 71 7.96 -9.18 11.34
C ILE A 71 6.77 -9.73 10.54
N LEU A 72 6.90 -10.91 9.94
CA LEU A 72 5.78 -11.54 9.24
C LEU A 72 4.58 -11.81 10.17
N LEU A 73 4.82 -12.30 11.39
CA LEU A 73 3.75 -12.54 12.37
C LEU A 73 3.07 -11.24 12.82
N MET A 74 3.82 -10.15 12.93
CA MET A 74 3.27 -8.84 13.28
C MET A 74 2.23 -8.41 12.25
N GLU A 75 2.52 -8.55 10.95
CA GLU A 75 1.57 -8.24 9.88
C GLU A 75 0.42 -9.26 9.82
N PHE A 76 0.73 -10.57 9.90
CA PHE A 76 -0.26 -11.64 9.84
C PHE A 76 -1.31 -11.56 10.97
N MET A 77 -0.91 -11.07 12.14
CA MET A 77 -1.76 -10.97 13.32
C MET A 77 -2.29 -9.56 13.57
N ASP A 78 -1.96 -8.59 12.71
CA ASP A 78 -2.28 -7.16 12.85
C ASP A 78 -1.86 -6.59 14.23
N TRP A 79 -0.62 -6.89 14.63
CA TRP A 79 -0.09 -6.47 15.92
C TRP A 79 0.56 -5.09 15.84
N THR A 80 0.32 -4.29 16.88
CA THR A 80 1.20 -3.16 17.17
C THR A 80 2.60 -3.65 17.52
N LYS A 81 3.60 -2.78 17.35
CA LYS A 81 4.99 -3.09 17.75
C LYS A 81 5.11 -3.52 19.21
N ASP A 82 4.29 -2.95 20.10
CA ASP A 82 4.33 -3.28 21.52
C ASP A 82 3.71 -4.67 21.79
N GLU A 83 2.64 -5.04 21.08
CA GLU A 83 2.07 -6.41 21.12
C GLU A 83 3.02 -7.44 20.54
N ALA A 84 3.72 -7.14 19.44
CA ALA A 84 4.74 -8.02 18.87
C ALA A 84 5.91 -8.26 19.85
N LEU A 85 6.30 -7.22 20.59
CA LEU A 85 7.30 -7.30 21.67
C LEU A 85 6.84 -8.23 22.79
N ASP A 86 5.60 -8.05 23.28
CA ASP A 86 5.02 -8.89 24.33
C ASP A 86 4.88 -10.35 23.86
N ALA A 87 4.43 -10.54 22.63
CA ALA A 87 4.27 -11.86 22.03
C ALA A 87 5.62 -12.58 21.89
N TYR A 88 6.64 -11.90 21.36
CA TYR A 88 8.00 -12.43 21.30
C TYR A 88 8.59 -12.72 22.69
N SER A 89 8.22 -11.94 23.71
CA SER A 89 8.79 -12.08 25.05
C SER A 89 8.14 -13.20 25.86
N TYR A 90 6.82 -13.37 25.73
CA TYR A 90 6.02 -14.15 26.68
C TYR A 90 5.19 -15.28 26.05
N HIS A 91 4.88 -15.23 24.75
CA HIS A 91 3.92 -16.17 24.17
C HIS A 91 4.60 -17.45 23.68
N THR A 92 4.35 -18.57 24.36
CA THR A 92 4.97 -19.88 24.04
C THR A 92 4.65 -20.39 22.64
N ASN A 93 3.47 -20.08 22.09
CA ASN A 93 3.13 -20.44 20.70
C ASN A 93 3.95 -19.64 19.68
N VAL A 94 4.25 -18.36 19.96
CA VAL A 94 5.16 -17.55 19.13
C VAL A 94 6.58 -18.05 19.26
N HIS A 95 7.04 -18.38 20.46
CA HIS A 95 8.36 -19.01 20.64
C HIS A 95 8.46 -20.30 19.82
N TYR A 96 7.41 -21.11 19.83
CA TYR A 96 7.37 -22.36 19.09
C TYR A 96 7.45 -22.11 17.57
N ALA A 97 6.61 -21.21 17.06
CA ALA A 97 6.58 -20.82 15.65
C ALA A 97 7.94 -20.29 15.17
N LEU A 98 8.63 -19.48 15.99
CA LEU A 98 9.91 -18.87 15.66
C LEU A 98 11.13 -19.76 16.00
N ASN A 99 10.90 -21.05 16.33
CA ASN A 99 11.94 -22.01 16.72
C ASN A 99 12.85 -21.53 17.87
N LEU A 100 12.30 -20.71 18.77
CA LEU A 100 12.93 -20.24 19.98
C LEU A 100 12.78 -21.26 21.11
N GLU A 101 13.56 -21.10 22.17
CA GLU A 101 13.36 -21.88 23.39
C GLU A 101 12.14 -21.36 24.17
N PRO A 102 11.39 -22.22 24.90
CA PRO A 102 10.21 -21.85 25.68
C PRO A 102 10.60 -21.16 27.00
N VAL A 103 11.40 -20.11 26.90
CA VAL A 103 11.84 -19.24 27.98
C VAL A 103 11.50 -17.81 27.63
N THR A 104 11.51 -16.91 28.60
CA THR A 104 11.32 -15.48 28.32
C THR A 104 12.47 -14.94 27.48
N HIS A 105 12.16 -14.19 26.43
CA HIS A 105 13.16 -13.54 25.58
C HIS A 105 13.02 -12.02 25.67
N ASP A 106 14.12 -11.31 25.84
CA ASP A 106 14.07 -9.85 25.79
C ASP A 106 14.17 -9.34 24.35
N ILE A 107 13.41 -8.32 23.98
CA ILE A 107 13.61 -7.56 22.74
C ILE A 107 13.23 -6.09 22.98
N SER A 108 13.98 -5.16 22.39
CA SER A 108 13.65 -3.74 22.45
C SER A 108 12.94 -3.31 21.18
N LYS A 109 12.04 -2.32 21.30
CA LYS A 109 11.30 -1.74 20.17
C LYS A 109 12.24 -1.23 19.08
N ARG A 110 13.36 -0.62 19.47
CA ARG A 110 14.42 -0.16 18.55
C ARG A 110 15.07 -1.30 17.76
N THR A 111 15.15 -2.49 18.35
CA THR A 111 15.68 -3.66 17.64
C THR A 111 14.68 -4.12 16.58
N LEU A 112 13.40 -4.22 16.91
CA LEU A 112 12.35 -4.55 15.94
C LEU A 112 12.29 -3.51 14.81
N GLU A 113 12.19 -2.22 15.14
CA GLU A 113 12.17 -1.11 14.17
C GLU A 113 13.37 -1.16 13.22
N ARG A 114 14.58 -1.45 13.73
CA ARG A 114 15.75 -1.60 12.87
C ARG A 114 15.58 -2.70 11.83
N HIS A 115 15.03 -3.86 12.19
CA HIS A 115 14.86 -4.95 11.22
C HIS A 115 13.70 -4.70 10.26
N ILE A 116 12.65 -4.00 10.68
CA ILE A 116 11.58 -3.52 9.78
C ILE A 116 12.20 -2.60 8.71
N ASN A 117 13.01 -1.61 9.12
CA ASN A 117 13.68 -0.72 8.18
C ASN A 117 14.58 -1.48 7.19
N LEU A 118 15.32 -2.50 7.64
CA LEU A 118 16.12 -3.33 6.73
C LEU A 118 15.24 -4.09 5.73
N PHE A 119 14.08 -4.60 6.15
CA PHE A 119 13.10 -5.23 5.26
C PHE A 119 12.58 -4.28 4.19
N GLU A 120 12.31 -3.03 4.56
CA GLU A 120 11.85 -1.97 3.65
C GLU A 120 12.95 -1.54 2.68
N GLU A 121 14.15 -1.23 3.19
CA GLU A 121 15.30 -0.77 2.39
C GLU A 121 15.75 -1.81 1.36
N ASP A 122 15.72 -3.10 1.71
CA ASP A 122 16.09 -4.20 0.82
C ASP A 122 14.90 -4.74 -0.01
N GLY A 123 13.68 -4.18 0.15
CA GLY A 123 12.49 -4.62 -0.60
C GLY A 123 12.07 -6.07 -0.35
N LEU A 124 12.28 -6.59 0.86
CA LEU A 124 12.18 -8.03 1.15
C LEU A 124 10.75 -8.55 1.32
N ALA A 125 9.78 -7.68 1.61
CA ALA A 125 8.41 -8.09 1.91
C ALA A 125 7.77 -8.85 0.75
N LYS A 126 7.80 -8.28 -0.46
CA LYS A 126 7.25 -8.91 -1.67
C LYS A 126 7.89 -10.26 -1.96
N ALA A 127 9.23 -10.28 -2.06
CA ALA A 127 9.98 -11.50 -2.34
C ALA A 127 9.79 -12.61 -1.28
N THR A 128 9.56 -12.24 -0.02
CA THR A 128 9.28 -13.20 1.05
C THR A 128 7.88 -13.77 0.90
N MET A 129 6.87 -12.93 0.64
CA MET A 129 5.50 -13.36 0.45
C MET A 129 5.33 -14.24 -0.78
N GLU A 130 5.96 -13.89 -1.92
CA GLU A 130 5.99 -14.71 -3.13
C GLU A 130 6.49 -16.14 -2.84
N LYS A 131 7.66 -16.25 -2.19
CA LYS A 131 8.23 -17.54 -1.80
C LYS A 131 7.31 -18.35 -0.89
N ILE A 132 6.67 -17.70 0.07
CA ILE A 132 5.70 -18.35 0.97
C ILE A 132 4.51 -18.85 0.18
N THR A 133 3.92 -18.01 -0.66
CA THR A 133 2.76 -18.35 -1.48
C THR A 133 3.06 -19.53 -2.41
N THR A 134 4.16 -19.49 -3.18
CA THR A 134 4.54 -20.59 -4.08
C THR A 134 4.77 -21.89 -3.30
N THR A 135 5.45 -21.82 -2.14
CA THR A 135 5.65 -23.00 -1.29
C THR A 135 4.31 -23.56 -0.76
N LEU A 136 3.37 -22.70 -0.37
CA LEU A 136 2.06 -23.13 0.10
C LEU A 136 1.19 -23.73 -1.01
N VAL A 137 1.26 -23.18 -2.23
CA VAL A 137 0.62 -23.73 -3.42
C VAL A 137 1.09 -25.17 -3.66
N GLU A 138 2.40 -25.40 -3.63
CA GLU A 138 2.98 -26.73 -3.81
C GLU A 138 2.59 -27.71 -2.69
N VAL A 139 2.78 -27.31 -1.43
CA VAL A 139 2.55 -28.18 -0.26
C VAL A 139 1.09 -28.58 -0.13
N LEU A 140 0.16 -27.68 -0.45
CA LEU A 140 -1.28 -27.94 -0.38
C LEU A 140 -1.85 -28.53 -1.68
N GLY A 141 -1.05 -28.60 -2.75
CA GLY A 141 -1.52 -29.06 -4.06
C GLY A 141 -2.64 -28.19 -4.62
N ILE A 142 -2.53 -26.87 -4.45
CA ILE A 142 -3.54 -25.90 -4.88
C ILE A 142 -3.63 -25.91 -6.41
N LYS A 143 -4.85 -26.01 -6.92
CA LYS A 143 -5.14 -25.79 -8.33
C LYS A 143 -5.16 -24.30 -8.63
N ILE A 144 -4.29 -23.90 -9.55
CA ILE A 144 -4.06 -22.50 -9.94
C ILE A 144 -4.66 -22.17 -11.32
N ASP A 145 -5.28 -23.14 -11.99
CA ASP A 145 -5.89 -23.03 -13.32
C ASP A 145 -6.99 -21.97 -13.37
N LYS A 146 -7.67 -21.72 -12.25
CA LYS A 146 -8.67 -20.65 -12.12
C LYS A 146 -8.30 -19.69 -11.01
N GLN A 147 -8.14 -18.42 -11.39
CA GLN A 147 -7.88 -17.33 -10.45
C GLN A 147 -8.85 -16.17 -10.71
N ARG A 148 -9.07 -15.35 -9.69
CA ARG A 148 -9.81 -14.09 -9.81
C ARG A 148 -8.89 -12.92 -9.48
N LEU A 149 -9.08 -11.80 -10.17
CA LEU A 149 -8.40 -10.54 -9.90
C LEU A 149 -9.42 -9.47 -9.51
N ASP A 150 -9.16 -8.82 -8.39
CA ASP A 150 -9.98 -7.74 -7.83
C ASP A 150 -9.07 -6.62 -7.28
N SER A 151 -9.62 -5.41 -7.20
CA SER A 151 -8.94 -4.23 -6.66
C SER A 151 -9.54 -3.83 -5.31
N THR A 152 -8.69 -3.65 -4.30
CA THR A 152 -9.13 -3.18 -2.98
C THR A 152 -8.52 -1.84 -2.64
N HIS A 153 -9.30 -0.93 -2.03
CA HIS A 153 -8.80 0.37 -1.59
C HIS A 153 -8.16 0.26 -0.22
N ILE A 154 -6.98 0.84 -0.08
CA ILE A 154 -6.22 0.86 1.15
C ILE A 154 -6.17 2.30 1.66
N PHE A 155 -6.79 2.53 2.80
CA PHE A 155 -6.76 3.85 3.42
C PHE A 155 -5.40 4.10 4.08
N SER A 156 -4.82 5.25 3.80
CA SER A 156 -3.72 5.76 4.61
C SER A 156 -4.28 6.33 5.92
N ASP A 157 -3.61 6.06 7.05
CA ASP A 157 -3.91 6.65 8.36
C ASP A 157 -3.44 8.12 8.47
N MET A 158 -3.43 8.83 7.34
CA MET A 158 -3.12 10.25 7.29
C MET A 158 -4.36 11.10 7.57
N ALA A 159 -4.13 12.28 8.14
CA ALA A 159 -5.19 13.27 8.25
C ALA A 159 -5.65 13.76 6.85
N SER A 160 -6.95 13.76 6.61
CA SER A 160 -7.52 14.30 5.37
C SER A 160 -7.47 15.83 5.35
N PHE A 161 -6.88 16.41 4.30
CA PHE A 161 -6.76 17.86 4.12
C PHE A 161 -7.51 18.37 2.91
N GLY A 162 -8.20 19.51 3.07
CA GLY A 162 -8.58 20.34 1.92
C GLY A 162 -7.37 21.10 1.38
N ARG A 163 -7.41 21.52 0.11
CA ARG A 163 -6.30 22.18 -0.62
C ARG A 163 -5.61 23.31 0.14
N THR A 164 -6.36 24.25 0.71
CA THR A 164 -5.78 25.36 1.49
C THR A 164 -5.01 24.87 2.71
N ARG A 165 -5.53 23.83 3.38
CA ARG A 165 -4.89 23.23 4.56
C ARG A 165 -3.65 22.43 4.16
N LEU A 166 -3.71 21.66 3.08
CA LEU A 166 -2.56 20.95 2.50
C LEU A 166 -1.38 21.91 2.27
N MET A 167 -1.63 22.98 1.51
CA MET A 167 -0.62 24.00 1.20
C MET A 167 -0.09 24.68 2.48
N GLY A 168 -0.98 25.06 3.40
CA GLY A 168 -0.56 25.70 4.65
C GLY A 168 0.23 24.78 5.60
N VAL A 169 -0.09 23.48 5.63
CA VAL A 169 0.67 22.48 6.39
C VAL A 169 2.04 22.26 5.77
N ALA A 170 2.16 22.22 4.45
CA ALA A 170 3.45 22.14 3.76
C ALA A 170 4.35 23.33 4.12
N ILE A 171 3.82 24.56 4.06
CA ILE A 171 4.54 25.77 4.50
C ILE A 171 4.98 25.63 5.96
N LYS A 172 4.06 25.25 6.86
CA LYS A 172 4.37 25.12 8.29
C LYS A 172 5.48 24.10 8.54
N ARG A 173 5.46 22.94 7.88
CA ARG A 173 6.49 21.91 8.00
C ARG A 173 7.84 22.43 7.52
N PHE A 174 7.88 23.08 6.36
CA PHE A 174 9.09 23.73 5.84
C PHE A 174 9.63 24.77 6.82
N LEU A 175 8.80 25.69 7.31
CA LEU A 175 9.19 26.72 8.27
C LEU A 175 9.70 26.13 9.60
N THR A 176 9.15 25.00 10.04
CA THR A 176 9.61 24.29 11.24
C THR A 176 11.02 23.74 11.04
N GLN A 177 11.29 23.14 9.87
CA GLN A 177 12.63 22.68 9.52
C GLN A 177 13.62 23.82 9.31
N LEU A 178 13.20 24.88 8.63
CA LEU A 178 13.98 26.09 8.43
C LEU A 178 14.40 26.69 9.79
N LYS A 179 13.46 26.81 10.74
CA LYS A 179 13.78 27.30 12.10
C LYS A 179 14.75 26.39 12.85
N ARG A 180 14.68 25.07 12.64
CA ARG A 180 15.53 24.07 13.31
C ARG A 180 16.97 24.07 12.78
N HIS A 181 17.14 24.24 11.47
CA HIS A 181 18.43 24.08 10.81
C HIS A 181 19.05 25.38 10.27
N GLY A 182 18.27 26.46 10.12
CA GLY A 182 18.67 27.76 9.60
C GLY A 182 17.90 28.90 10.26
N LYS A 183 18.11 29.10 11.56
CA LYS A 183 17.36 30.10 12.34
C LYS A 183 17.48 31.53 11.79
N ALA A 184 18.65 31.92 11.30
CA ALA A 184 18.87 33.23 10.70
C ALA A 184 17.99 33.44 9.44
N ASP A 185 17.87 32.41 8.61
CA ASP A 185 17.04 32.45 7.40
C ASP A 185 15.55 32.52 7.76
N TYR A 186 15.13 31.81 8.79
CA TYR A 186 13.77 31.90 9.33
C TYR A 186 13.47 33.32 9.87
N ASP A 187 14.36 33.88 10.69
CA ASP A 187 14.18 35.20 11.29
C ASP A 187 14.24 36.33 10.24
N ALA A 188 14.86 36.09 9.08
CA ALA A 188 14.88 36.99 7.92
C ALA A 188 13.57 37.00 7.11
N LEU A 189 12.57 36.16 7.46
CA LEU A 189 11.21 36.24 6.92
C LEU A 189 10.38 37.25 7.71
N ASP A 190 9.48 37.94 7.01
CA ASP A 190 8.57 38.92 7.60
C ASP A 190 7.80 38.35 8.80
N GLU A 191 7.70 39.15 9.87
CA GLU A 191 7.05 38.72 11.10
C GLU A 191 5.57 38.36 10.89
N SER A 192 4.88 39.13 10.04
CA SER A 192 3.49 38.86 9.67
C SER A 192 3.32 37.52 8.94
N PHE A 193 4.30 37.15 8.10
CA PHE A 193 4.33 35.86 7.41
C PHE A 193 4.56 34.72 8.41
N ARG A 194 5.56 34.85 9.29
CA ARG A 194 5.85 33.85 10.33
C ARG A 194 4.66 33.61 11.24
N ASN A 195 3.99 34.67 11.68
CA ASN A 195 2.85 34.58 12.59
C ASN A 195 1.63 33.89 11.94
N ARG A 196 1.45 34.01 10.62
CA ARG A 196 0.38 33.33 9.87
C ARG A 196 0.43 31.81 9.98
N TYR A 197 1.63 31.23 10.04
CA TYR A 197 1.87 29.78 10.09
C TYR A 197 2.33 29.28 11.46
N ALA A 198 2.42 30.16 12.46
CA ALA A 198 2.75 29.81 13.84
C ALA A 198 1.72 28.86 14.51
N PRO A 199 0.39 29.03 14.34
CA PRO A 199 -0.61 28.15 14.98
C PRO A 199 -0.42 26.67 14.66
N GLY A 200 -0.79 25.78 15.58
CA GLY A 200 -0.70 24.32 15.37
C GLY A 200 -1.49 23.84 14.15
N VAL A 201 -1.15 22.66 13.62
CA VAL A 201 -1.76 22.09 12.39
C VAL A 201 -3.30 22.02 12.47
N ASN A 202 -3.87 21.84 13.67
CA ASN A 202 -5.31 21.77 13.90
C ASN A 202 -5.99 23.14 14.03
N GLN A 203 -5.22 24.19 14.28
CA GLN A 203 -5.71 25.56 14.46
C GLN A 203 -5.35 26.47 13.27
N LEU A 204 -4.64 25.93 12.28
CA LEU A 204 -4.20 26.70 11.12
C LEU A 204 -5.42 27.28 10.39
N PHE A 205 -5.44 28.61 10.28
CA PHE A 205 -6.52 29.40 9.68
C PHE A 205 -7.89 29.35 10.40
N ALA A 206 -7.94 28.91 11.67
CA ALA A 206 -9.18 28.83 12.44
C ALA A 206 -9.91 30.18 12.55
N ASP A 207 -9.15 31.29 12.56
CA ASP A 207 -9.68 32.66 12.67
C ASP A 207 -10.24 33.22 11.35
N THR A 208 -10.11 32.48 10.24
CA THR A 208 -10.61 32.93 8.93
C THR A 208 -12.11 32.72 8.83
N LYS A 209 -12.83 33.74 8.36
CA LYS A 209 -14.28 33.64 8.11
C LYS A 209 -14.60 32.48 7.17
N LYS A 210 -15.66 31.75 7.47
CA LYS A 210 -16.07 30.53 6.74
C LYS A 210 -16.78 30.81 5.41
N ASP A 211 -16.95 32.08 5.02
CA ASP A 211 -17.61 32.44 3.76
C ASP A 211 -16.74 32.10 2.52
N SER A 212 -17.39 31.96 1.37
CA SER A 212 -16.73 31.55 0.12
C SER A 212 -15.62 32.51 -0.32
N LYS A 213 -15.85 33.83 -0.16
CA LYS A 213 -14.90 34.85 -0.60
C LYS A 213 -13.65 34.83 0.27
N SER A 214 -13.79 34.78 1.59
CA SER A 214 -12.65 34.67 2.52
C SER A 214 -11.85 33.39 2.32
N ARG A 215 -12.50 32.24 2.09
CA ARG A 215 -11.80 30.98 1.79
C ARG A 215 -11.03 31.04 0.48
N ARG A 216 -11.59 31.68 -0.56
CA ARG A 216 -10.90 31.87 -1.85
C ARG A 216 -9.69 32.77 -1.73
N LEU A 217 -9.82 33.91 -1.05
CA LEU A 217 -8.72 34.85 -0.82
C LEU A 217 -7.60 34.21 0.01
N LEU A 218 -7.95 33.47 1.06
CA LEU A 218 -6.98 32.73 1.85
C LEU A 218 -6.25 31.69 1.00
N ARG A 219 -6.96 30.92 0.17
CA ARG A 219 -6.33 29.93 -0.70
C ARG A 219 -5.32 30.55 -1.65
N GLN A 220 -5.68 31.70 -2.24
CA GLN A 220 -4.82 32.45 -3.13
C GLN A 220 -3.57 32.97 -2.38
N GLN A 221 -3.75 33.57 -1.20
CA GLN A 221 -2.63 34.04 -0.37
C GLN A 221 -1.67 32.91 0.00
N VAL A 222 -2.20 31.73 0.38
CA VAL A 222 -1.37 30.58 0.74
C VAL A 222 -0.61 30.05 -0.48
N ALA A 223 -1.20 30.07 -1.67
CA ALA A 223 -0.51 29.67 -2.90
C ALA A 223 0.64 30.63 -3.24
N GLU A 224 0.42 31.95 -3.11
CA GLU A 224 1.46 32.97 -3.29
C GLU A 224 2.59 32.84 -2.26
N ASP A 225 2.24 32.55 -1.00
CA ASP A 225 3.21 32.30 0.06
C ASP A 225 4.09 31.07 -0.23
N MET A 226 3.51 29.99 -0.78
CA MET A 226 4.27 28.81 -1.20
C MET A 226 5.28 29.19 -2.29
N HIS A 227 4.81 29.89 -3.33
CA HIS A 227 5.65 30.31 -4.45
C HIS A 227 6.81 31.20 -3.97
N TYR A 228 6.53 32.16 -3.08
CA TYR A 228 7.54 33.01 -2.47
C TYR A 228 8.64 32.21 -1.75
N LEU A 229 8.26 31.20 -0.96
CA LEU A 229 9.24 30.34 -0.27
C LEU A 229 10.04 29.49 -1.25
N ILE A 230 9.40 28.94 -2.29
CA ILE A 230 10.07 28.15 -3.34
C ILE A 230 11.13 29.01 -4.01
N GLN A 231 10.76 30.21 -4.49
CA GLN A 231 11.70 31.13 -5.15
C GLN A 231 12.84 31.58 -4.22
N ARG A 232 12.53 31.90 -2.96
CA ARG A 232 13.53 32.40 -2.00
C ARG A 232 14.59 31.36 -1.65
N PHE A 233 14.22 30.07 -1.63
CA PHE A 233 15.10 28.99 -1.16
C PHE A 233 15.56 28.03 -2.27
N ALA A 234 15.21 28.29 -3.55
CA ALA A 234 15.58 27.43 -4.68
C ALA A 234 17.10 27.20 -4.78
N ASP A 235 17.90 28.29 -4.70
CA ASP A 235 19.36 28.23 -4.82
C ASP A 235 20.08 27.88 -3.51
N ASN A 236 19.35 27.65 -2.42
CA ASN A 236 19.93 27.26 -1.13
C ASN A 236 19.83 25.75 -0.91
N PHE A 237 20.85 25.03 -1.39
CA PHE A 237 20.95 23.57 -1.30
C PHE A 237 20.89 23.00 0.12
N GLU A 238 21.18 23.79 1.16
CA GLU A 238 21.03 23.33 2.55
C GLU A 238 19.57 23.12 2.95
N HIS A 239 18.64 23.83 2.29
CA HIS A 239 17.20 23.74 2.53
C HIS A 239 16.47 23.03 1.39
N SER A 240 16.85 23.25 0.13
CA SER A 240 16.13 22.70 -1.03
C SER A 240 16.25 21.18 -1.19
N ASN A 241 17.35 20.58 -0.73
CA ASN A 241 17.53 19.12 -0.73
C ASN A 241 16.75 18.38 0.38
N ARG A 242 15.98 19.09 1.22
CA ARG A 242 15.21 18.47 2.30
C ARG A 242 13.83 18.08 1.82
N ASP A 243 13.32 16.96 2.31
CA ASP A 243 11.99 16.43 1.99
C ASP A 243 10.87 17.47 2.21
N THR A 244 11.00 18.34 3.23
CA THR A 244 10.00 19.38 3.49
C THR A 244 9.95 20.47 2.42
N TYR A 245 11.08 20.77 1.75
CA TYR A 245 11.09 21.70 0.62
C TYR A 245 10.58 20.99 -0.64
N GLN A 246 11.05 19.77 -0.90
CA GLN A 246 10.59 18.97 -2.04
C GLN A 246 9.07 18.73 -2.00
N ALA A 247 8.51 18.45 -0.82
CA ALA A 247 7.06 18.33 -0.64
C ALA A 247 6.34 19.67 -0.86
N LEU A 248 6.91 20.80 -0.41
CA LEU A 248 6.36 22.14 -0.66
C LEU A 248 6.31 22.42 -2.16
N GLU A 249 7.40 22.15 -2.87
CA GLU A 249 7.53 22.35 -4.31
C GLU A 249 6.56 21.46 -5.10
N ARG A 250 6.55 20.15 -4.81
CA ARG A 250 5.64 19.18 -5.42
C ARG A 250 4.18 19.60 -5.26
N ILE A 251 3.74 19.90 -4.02
CA ILE A 251 2.37 20.35 -3.77
C ILE A 251 2.07 21.64 -4.55
N PHE A 252 3.01 22.57 -4.65
CA PHE A 252 2.76 23.82 -5.36
C PHE A 252 2.46 23.55 -6.85
N TYR A 253 3.32 22.80 -7.54
CA TYR A 253 3.14 22.53 -8.98
C TYR A 253 1.98 21.57 -9.27
N GLU A 254 1.60 20.72 -8.32
CA GLU A 254 0.39 19.90 -8.42
C GLU A 254 -0.89 20.73 -8.24
N GLN A 255 -0.88 21.76 -7.39
CA GLN A 255 -2.07 22.51 -6.99
C GLN A 255 -2.24 23.85 -7.74
N CYS A 256 -1.16 24.41 -8.27
CA CYS A 256 -1.10 25.76 -8.82
C CYS A 256 -0.41 25.81 -10.19
N GLU A 257 -0.60 26.92 -10.89
CA GLU A 257 0.05 27.28 -12.16
C GLU A 257 0.55 28.72 -12.05
N VAL A 258 1.67 29.02 -12.70
CA VAL A 258 2.24 30.38 -12.75
C VAL A 258 2.13 30.91 -14.17
N TYR A 259 1.44 32.04 -14.34
CA TYR A 259 1.32 32.75 -15.61
C TYR A 259 1.78 34.19 -15.45
N GLU A 260 2.79 34.61 -16.20
CA GLU A 260 3.33 35.99 -16.14
C GLU A 260 3.58 36.45 -14.69
N GLU A 261 4.28 35.60 -13.91
CA GLU A 261 4.58 35.80 -12.47
C GLU A 261 3.36 35.77 -11.53
N ASN A 262 2.14 35.61 -12.04
CA ASN A 262 0.94 35.47 -11.23
C ASN A 262 0.65 34.01 -10.91
N VAL A 263 0.53 33.71 -9.62
CA VAL A 263 0.14 32.38 -9.13
C VAL A 263 -1.37 32.22 -9.27
N SER A 264 -1.81 31.11 -9.85
CA SER A 264 -3.22 30.74 -9.96
C SER A 264 -3.45 29.32 -9.47
N VAL A 265 -4.54 29.10 -8.74
CA VAL A 265 -4.87 27.78 -8.21
C VAL A 265 -5.63 26.97 -9.27
N LYS A 266 -5.13 25.78 -9.63
CA LYS A 266 -5.76 24.90 -10.63
C LYS A 266 -7.21 24.60 -10.30
N LYS A 267 -8.10 24.54 -11.30
CA LYS A 267 -9.52 24.18 -11.08
C LYS A 267 -9.68 22.69 -10.76
N LYS A 268 -8.99 21.84 -11.50
CA LYS A 268 -8.92 20.38 -11.32
C LYS A 268 -7.44 19.97 -11.27
N THR A 269 -7.12 19.03 -10.39
CA THR A 269 -5.75 18.54 -10.19
C THR A 269 -5.55 17.11 -10.70
N GLY A 270 -6.63 16.39 -10.98
CA GLY A 270 -6.59 14.93 -11.14
C GLY A 270 -6.45 14.23 -9.79
N GLY A 271 -6.35 12.89 -9.83
CA GLY A 271 -6.17 12.03 -8.66
C GLY A 271 -4.70 11.87 -8.24
N ASN A 272 -3.77 11.91 -9.21
CA ASN A 272 -2.34 11.74 -8.98
C ASN A 272 -1.68 13.02 -8.43
N VAL A 273 -2.05 13.40 -7.21
CA VAL A 273 -1.48 14.52 -6.46
C VAL A 273 -1.34 14.16 -4.99
N MET A 274 -0.32 14.72 -4.33
CA MET A 274 -0.05 14.50 -2.91
C MET A 274 -1.23 14.98 -2.06
N GLN A 275 -1.73 14.09 -1.21
CA GLN A 275 -2.85 14.41 -0.30
C GLN A 275 -2.38 14.95 1.06
N ASN A 276 -1.22 14.50 1.54
CA ASN A 276 -0.65 14.92 2.82
C ASN A 276 0.87 14.70 2.84
N PRO A 277 1.71 15.67 3.26
CA PRO A 277 3.15 15.47 3.37
C PRO A 277 3.60 14.43 4.42
N SER A 278 2.68 13.89 5.23
CA SER A 278 2.98 12.77 6.14
C SER A 278 3.05 11.42 5.42
N ASP A 279 2.40 11.32 4.26
CA ASP A 279 2.34 10.13 3.44
C ASP A 279 2.33 10.59 1.97
N ALA A 280 3.53 10.82 1.45
CA ALA A 280 3.76 11.57 0.22
C ALA A 280 3.30 10.83 -1.05
N ASP A 281 3.21 9.49 -0.98
CA ASP A 281 2.90 8.64 -2.12
C ASP A 281 1.41 8.32 -2.22
N ALA A 282 0.64 8.65 -1.17
CA ALA A 282 -0.79 8.46 -1.17
C ALA A 282 -1.47 9.50 -2.07
N THR A 283 -2.21 8.99 -3.06
CA THR A 283 -2.93 9.79 -4.05
C THR A 283 -4.44 9.71 -3.77
N TYR A 284 -5.28 10.09 -4.74
CA TYR A 284 -6.72 10.22 -4.54
C TYR A 284 -7.50 9.54 -5.65
N ASP A 285 -8.41 8.65 -5.25
CA ASP A 285 -9.48 8.16 -6.10
C ASP A 285 -10.75 9.03 -5.96
N GLY A 286 -11.42 9.29 -7.08
CA GLY A 286 -12.62 10.13 -7.13
C GLY A 286 -13.83 9.55 -6.41
N HIS A 287 -13.89 8.23 -6.24
CA HIS A 287 -15.02 7.50 -5.63
C HIS A 287 -14.68 7.01 -4.22
N LYS A 288 -13.49 6.43 -4.03
CA LYS A 288 -13.03 5.76 -2.81
C LYS A 288 -12.29 6.73 -1.86
N GLY A 289 -11.70 7.80 -2.39
CA GLY A 289 -11.03 8.84 -1.62
C GLY A 289 -9.51 8.71 -1.57
N PRO A 290 -8.82 9.37 -0.62
CA PRO A 290 -7.37 9.36 -0.54
C PRO A 290 -6.83 8.03 -0.01
N GLY A 291 -5.65 7.62 -0.50
CA GLY A 291 -4.97 6.41 -0.06
C GLY A 291 -4.22 5.71 -1.19
N TYR A 292 -4.28 4.40 -1.15
CA TYR A 292 -3.67 3.46 -2.08
C TYR A 292 -4.73 2.47 -2.56
N GLN A 293 -4.34 1.58 -3.46
CA GLN A 293 -5.10 0.39 -3.77
C GLN A 293 -4.14 -0.80 -3.94
N ALA A 294 -4.69 -2.00 -3.92
CA ALA A 294 -3.94 -3.20 -4.27
C ALA A 294 -4.74 -4.05 -5.24
N GLN A 295 -4.05 -4.54 -6.27
CA GLN A 295 -4.54 -5.52 -7.22
C GLN A 295 -4.20 -6.89 -6.68
N ILE A 296 -5.22 -7.71 -6.41
CA ILE A 296 -5.06 -8.98 -5.72
C ILE A 296 -5.57 -10.09 -6.63
N ALA A 297 -4.69 -11.02 -6.97
CA ALA A 297 -5.07 -12.29 -7.58
C ALA A 297 -5.22 -13.37 -6.50
N GLU A 298 -6.27 -14.16 -6.60
CA GLU A 298 -6.56 -15.25 -5.67
C GLU A 298 -7.04 -16.49 -6.44
N THR A 299 -6.60 -17.67 -6.04
CA THR A 299 -7.16 -18.92 -6.57
C THR A 299 -8.66 -19.02 -6.28
N CYS A 300 -9.43 -19.59 -7.20
CA CYS A 300 -10.87 -19.75 -7.01
C CYS A 300 -11.40 -21.09 -7.52
N HIS A 301 -10.51 -22.09 -7.68
CA HIS A 301 -10.92 -23.42 -8.14
C HIS A 301 -11.79 -24.13 -7.07
N PRO A 302 -13.00 -24.62 -7.39
CA PRO A 302 -13.94 -25.18 -6.40
C PRO A 302 -13.45 -26.42 -5.65
N GLU A 303 -12.51 -27.16 -6.23
CA GLU A 303 -11.93 -28.36 -5.61
C GLU A 303 -10.78 -28.06 -4.64
N ASN A 304 -10.32 -26.81 -4.54
CA ASN A 304 -9.34 -26.45 -3.52
C ASN A 304 -10.02 -26.40 -2.15
N GLU A 305 -9.42 -27.03 -1.13
CA GLU A 305 -9.93 -26.95 0.25
C GLU A 305 -9.81 -25.53 0.84
N VAL A 306 -8.78 -24.79 0.40
CA VAL A 306 -8.50 -23.40 0.76
C VAL A 306 -8.06 -22.64 -0.48
N GLN A 307 -8.36 -21.35 -0.55
CA GLN A 307 -7.86 -20.47 -1.60
C GLN A 307 -6.68 -19.64 -1.09
N LEU A 308 -5.76 -19.29 -1.99
CA LEU A 308 -4.57 -18.52 -1.68
C LEU A 308 -4.50 -17.27 -2.55
N ILE A 309 -4.03 -16.18 -1.94
CA ILE A 309 -3.60 -14.99 -2.67
C ILE A 309 -2.30 -15.32 -3.38
N THR A 310 -2.29 -15.21 -4.70
CA THR A 310 -1.19 -15.59 -5.60
C THR A 310 -0.37 -14.37 -6.04
N CYS A 311 -0.99 -13.20 -6.12
CA CYS A 311 -0.35 -11.95 -6.47
C CYS A 311 -0.98 -10.80 -5.67
N ALA A 312 -0.16 -9.84 -5.24
CA ALA A 312 -0.60 -8.61 -4.59
C ALA A 312 0.27 -7.44 -5.03
N ILE A 313 -0.28 -6.54 -5.85
CA ILE A 313 0.44 -5.38 -6.39
C ILE A 313 -0.12 -4.10 -5.77
N PRO A 314 0.58 -3.50 -4.79
CA PRO A 314 0.19 -2.21 -4.25
C PRO A 314 0.43 -1.10 -5.27
N GLN A 315 -0.52 -0.19 -5.39
CA GLN A 315 -0.53 0.92 -6.33
C GLN A 315 -1.08 2.18 -5.64
N THR A 316 -0.83 3.35 -6.24
CA THR A 316 -1.48 4.57 -5.75
C THR A 316 -2.98 4.52 -6.09
N ALA A 317 -3.82 5.19 -5.28
CA ALA A 317 -5.27 5.21 -5.50
C ALA A 317 -5.70 5.85 -6.84
N ALA A 318 -4.81 6.60 -7.49
CA ALA A 318 -5.09 7.25 -8.76
C ALA A 318 -4.89 6.34 -9.99
N GLU A 319 -4.30 5.16 -9.80
CA GLU A 319 -4.10 4.20 -10.90
C GLU A 319 -5.44 3.63 -11.37
N ALA A 320 -5.58 3.41 -12.67
CA ALA A 320 -6.77 2.79 -13.21
C ALA A 320 -6.63 1.26 -13.19
N ASP A 321 -7.68 0.57 -12.75
CA ASP A 321 -7.75 -0.90 -12.72
C ASP A 321 -7.47 -1.54 -14.08
N ALA A 322 -7.85 -0.87 -15.18
CA ALA A 322 -7.56 -1.31 -16.54
C ALA A 322 -6.06 -1.52 -16.80
N ASN A 323 -5.18 -0.75 -16.14
CA ASN A 323 -3.73 -0.83 -16.35
C ASN A 323 -3.06 -1.93 -15.49
N ALA A 324 -3.82 -2.61 -14.63
CA ALA A 324 -3.27 -3.58 -13.69
C ALA A 324 -2.96 -4.95 -14.31
N VAL A 325 -3.68 -5.33 -15.37
CA VAL A 325 -3.67 -6.71 -15.88
C VAL A 325 -2.27 -7.14 -16.32
N GLU A 326 -1.54 -6.27 -17.05
CA GLU A 326 -0.16 -6.54 -17.47
C GLU A 326 0.74 -6.90 -16.28
N GLY A 327 0.75 -6.03 -15.25
CA GLY A 327 1.57 -6.25 -14.07
C GLY A 327 1.20 -7.51 -13.30
N VAL A 328 -0.08 -7.86 -13.24
CA VAL A 328 -0.56 -9.10 -12.60
C VAL A 328 -0.10 -10.33 -13.39
N LEU A 329 -0.20 -10.32 -14.72
CA LEU A 329 0.26 -11.42 -15.55
C LEU A 329 1.78 -11.60 -15.46
N ASP A 330 2.55 -10.50 -15.47
CA ASP A 330 4.00 -10.53 -15.28
C ASP A 330 4.38 -11.15 -13.93
N ASP A 331 3.70 -10.75 -12.85
CA ASP A 331 3.94 -11.25 -11.49
C ASP A 331 3.62 -12.73 -11.36
N LEU A 332 2.46 -13.16 -11.87
CA LEU A 332 2.05 -14.56 -11.87
C LEU A 332 2.99 -15.42 -12.73
N THR A 333 3.44 -14.90 -13.88
CA THR A 333 4.42 -15.58 -14.74
C THR A 333 5.76 -15.74 -14.03
N ALA A 334 6.25 -14.69 -13.38
CA ALA A 334 7.54 -14.70 -12.67
C ALA A 334 7.58 -15.71 -11.52
N ASN A 335 6.42 -16.07 -10.97
CA ASN A 335 6.26 -16.99 -9.85
C ASN A 335 5.77 -18.40 -10.26
N ASP A 336 5.66 -18.69 -11.56
CA ASP A 336 5.10 -19.94 -12.10
C ASP A 336 3.66 -20.22 -11.61
N LEU A 337 2.86 -19.16 -11.44
CA LEU A 337 1.48 -19.17 -10.94
C LEU A 337 0.45 -18.69 -11.98
N LEU A 338 0.78 -18.71 -13.26
CA LEU A 338 -0.13 -18.25 -14.32
C LEU A 338 -1.35 -19.20 -14.45
N PRO A 339 -2.60 -18.68 -14.44
CA PRO A 339 -3.81 -19.48 -14.59
C PRO A 339 -4.15 -19.78 -16.04
N ASP A 340 -5.03 -20.76 -16.27
CA ASP A 340 -5.69 -20.96 -17.57
C ASP A 340 -6.82 -19.93 -17.77
N GLU A 341 -7.57 -19.64 -16.70
CA GLU A 341 -8.67 -18.67 -16.68
C GLU A 341 -8.46 -17.61 -15.58
N LEU A 342 -8.49 -16.33 -15.95
CA LEU A 342 -8.45 -15.20 -15.03
C LEU A 342 -9.81 -14.47 -15.02
N LEU A 343 -10.54 -14.62 -13.92
CA LEU A 343 -11.83 -13.98 -13.70
C LEU A 343 -11.65 -12.53 -13.24
N VAL A 344 -12.28 -11.58 -13.92
CA VAL A 344 -12.13 -10.16 -13.63
C VAL A 344 -13.45 -9.40 -13.67
N ASP A 345 -13.47 -8.26 -12.97
CA ASP A 345 -14.51 -7.25 -13.10
C ASP A 345 -14.41 -6.48 -14.43
N THR A 346 -15.52 -5.83 -14.80
CA THR A 346 -15.68 -5.07 -16.04
C THR A 346 -14.59 -4.02 -16.30
N HIS A 347 -13.96 -3.49 -15.25
CA HIS A 347 -12.91 -2.47 -15.40
C HIS A 347 -11.61 -3.03 -15.97
N HIS A 348 -11.42 -4.34 -15.99
CA HIS A 348 -10.24 -5.00 -16.52
C HIS A 348 -10.45 -5.58 -17.93
N THR A 349 -11.68 -5.65 -18.44
CA THR A 349 -12.05 -6.35 -19.70
C THR A 349 -11.95 -5.47 -20.95
N GLY A 350 -11.00 -4.54 -21.00
CA GLY A 350 -10.71 -3.78 -22.22
C GLY A 350 -10.07 -4.65 -23.31
N ASP A 351 -10.31 -4.33 -24.59
CA ASP A 351 -9.80 -5.10 -25.74
C ASP A 351 -8.27 -5.34 -25.68
N GLU A 352 -7.51 -4.33 -25.24
CA GLU A 352 -6.05 -4.42 -25.06
C GLU A 352 -5.66 -5.48 -24.02
N ASN A 353 -6.38 -5.56 -22.89
CA ASN A 353 -6.14 -6.54 -21.85
C ASN A 353 -6.53 -7.96 -22.27
N VAL A 354 -7.59 -8.10 -23.06
CA VAL A 354 -8.01 -9.40 -23.60
C VAL A 354 -6.93 -9.97 -24.53
N GLN A 355 -6.41 -9.15 -25.44
CA GLN A 355 -5.32 -9.55 -26.35
C GLN A 355 -4.04 -9.86 -25.56
N LEU A 356 -3.69 -9.02 -24.58
CA LEU A 356 -2.54 -9.23 -23.73
C LEU A 356 -2.62 -10.56 -22.95
N ALA A 357 -3.79 -10.88 -22.39
CA ALA A 357 -4.00 -12.15 -21.69
C ALA A 357 -3.90 -13.34 -22.65
N GLU A 358 -4.50 -13.25 -23.84
CA GLU A 358 -4.42 -14.29 -24.87
C GLU A 358 -2.96 -14.54 -25.33
N ASP A 359 -2.16 -13.49 -25.51
CA ASP A 359 -0.73 -13.58 -25.85
C ASP A 359 0.08 -14.30 -24.76
N ASN A 360 -0.36 -14.24 -23.50
CA ASN A 360 0.20 -14.97 -22.37
C ASN A 360 -0.43 -16.37 -22.17
N GLY A 361 -1.38 -16.77 -23.01
CA GLY A 361 -2.06 -18.06 -22.90
C GLY A 361 -3.14 -18.13 -21.82
N VAL A 362 -3.64 -16.98 -21.36
CA VAL A 362 -4.65 -16.86 -20.30
C VAL A 362 -5.99 -16.42 -20.90
N GLU A 363 -7.07 -17.12 -20.58
CA GLU A 363 -8.43 -16.68 -20.90
C GLU A 363 -8.90 -15.63 -19.89
N LEU A 364 -9.00 -14.37 -20.31
CA LEU A 364 -9.55 -13.30 -19.49
C LEU A 364 -11.09 -13.31 -19.54
N VAL A 365 -11.73 -13.70 -18.43
CA VAL A 365 -13.18 -13.85 -18.35
C VAL A 365 -13.77 -12.77 -17.47
N GLY A 366 -14.61 -11.91 -18.04
CA GLY A 366 -15.34 -10.93 -17.25
C GLY A 366 -16.51 -10.33 -18.02
N PRO A 367 -17.33 -9.49 -17.36
CA PRO A 367 -18.43 -8.82 -18.02
C PRO A 367 -17.92 -7.88 -19.11
N VAL A 368 -18.66 -7.79 -20.22
CA VAL A 368 -18.35 -6.85 -21.30
C VAL A 368 -18.57 -5.42 -20.79
N PRO A 369 -17.63 -4.49 -21.01
CA PRO A 369 -17.84 -3.09 -20.71
C PRO A 369 -19.12 -2.59 -21.38
N SER A 370 -19.98 -1.91 -20.63
CA SER A 370 -21.09 -1.20 -21.23
C SER A 370 -20.49 -0.15 -22.17
N GLY A 371 -20.64 -0.38 -23.48
CA GLY A 371 -19.97 0.41 -24.51
C GLY A 371 -20.08 1.90 -24.22
N SER A 372 -18.93 2.56 -24.19
CA SER A 372 -18.80 4.02 -24.07
C SER A 372 -19.23 4.70 -25.38
N SER A 373 -20.51 4.59 -25.73
CA SER A 373 -21.15 5.50 -26.66
C SER A 373 -22.33 6.13 -25.94
N LYS A 374 -22.09 7.27 -25.27
CA LYS A 374 -22.99 8.42 -25.23
C LYS A 374 -22.35 9.57 -24.46
N THR A 375 -21.93 10.60 -25.19
CA THR A 375 -22.02 11.98 -24.69
C THR A 375 -23.44 12.21 -24.18
N LYS A 376 -23.58 12.88 -23.03
CA LYS A 376 -24.86 13.17 -22.35
C LYS A 376 -25.89 13.98 -23.16
N ASP A 377 -25.65 14.21 -24.45
CA ASP A 377 -26.49 15.03 -25.33
C ASP A 377 -27.30 14.21 -26.36
N ASP A 378 -27.13 12.88 -26.45
CA ASP A 378 -27.92 12.01 -27.35
C ASP A 378 -28.74 10.96 -26.57
N GLU A 379 -29.76 11.42 -25.86
CA GLU A 379 -30.91 10.60 -25.45
C GLU A 379 -31.73 10.22 -26.69
N TYR A 380 -31.32 9.18 -27.42
CA TYR A 380 -32.33 8.30 -28.00
C TYR A 380 -32.88 7.45 -26.86
N GLU A 381 -34.19 7.55 -26.62
CA GLU A 381 -34.95 6.72 -25.70
C GLU A 381 -34.52 5.26 -25.89
N GLN A 382 -34.09 4.61 -24.79
CA GLN A 382 -33.82 3.19 -24.82
C GLN A 382 -35.11 2.47 -25.20
N LEU A 383 -35.17 1.95 -26.43
CA LEU A 383 -36.29 1.13 -26.88
C LEU A 383 -36.44 -0.05 -25.92
N ASN A 384 -37.60 -0.13 -25.29
CA ASN A 384 -38.00 -1.26 -24.47
C ASN A 384 -38.96 -2.15 -25.26
N ILE A 385 -39.36 -3.28 -24.69
CA ILE A 385 -40.20 -4.26 -25.40
C ILE A 385 -41.59 -3.70 -25.76
N ASP A 386 -42.07 -2.68 -25.05
CA ASP A 386 -43.35 -2.02 -25.30
C ASP A 386 -43.30 -1.10 -26.54
N ASP A 387 -42.11 -0.80 -27.05
CA ASP A 387 -41.92 -0.02 -28.28
C ASP A 387 -42.00 -0.90 -29.55
N PHE A 388 -42.07 -2.22 -29.40
CA PHE A 388 -42.23 -3.19 -30.50
C PHE A 388 -43.68 -3.67 -30.57
N ASN A 389 -44.23 -3.75 -31.79
CA ASN A 389 -45.58 -4.28 -31.97
C ASN A 389 -45.51 -5.81 -32.12
N VAL A 390 -45.86 -6.54 -31.06
CA VAL A 390 -45.77 -8.02 -30.97
C VAL A 390 -47.16 -8.64 -31.07
N ASP A 391 -47.30 -9.71 -31.86
CA ASP A 391 -48.54 -10.48 -31.97
C ASP A 391 -48.78 -11.31 -30.69
N GLU A 392 -49.86 -11.03 -29.96
CA GLU A 392 -50.15 -11.69 -28.67
C GLU A 392 -50.44 -13.21 -28.77
N ALA A 393 -50.74 -13.75 -29.96
CA ALA A 393 -51.06 -15.16 -30.13
C ALA A 393 -49.86 -16.01 -30.59
N SER A 394 -48.91 -15.41 -31.32
CA SER A 394 -47.73 -16.08 -31.87
C SER A 394 -46.41 -15.67 -31.23
N GLU A 395 -46.39 -14.60 -30.43
CA GLU A 395 -45.20 -14.02 -29.77
C GLU A 395 -44.11 -13.55 -30.76
N GLU A 396 -44.46 -13.32 -32.03
CA GLU A 396 -43.55 -12.81 -33.06
C GLU A 396 -43.67 -11.29 -33.24
N VAL A 397 -42.54 -10.61 -33.47
CA VAL A 397 -42.48 -9.15 -33.67
C VAL A 397 -42.97 -8.79 -35.07
N ILE A 398 -44.07 -8.04 -35.16
CA ILE A 398 -44.71 -7.66 -36.43
C ILE A 398 -44.03 -6.42 -37.06
N CYS A 399 -43.56 -5.49 -36.22
CA CYS A 399 -43.00 -4.20 -36.65
C CYS A 399 -42.00 -3.66 -35.61
N CYS A 400 -40.83 -3.23 -36.06
CA CYS A 400 -39.87 -2.50 -35.23
C CYS A 400 -40.18 -1.00 -35.24
N PRO A 401 -39.98 -0.28 -34.12
CA PRO A 401 -40.08 1.17 -34.07
C PRO A 401 -39.03 1.81 -34.99
N ALA A 402 -39.39 2.93 -35.62
CA ALA A 402 -38.59 3.59 -36.66
C ALA A 402 -37.40 4.38 -36.12
#